data_AF-A0A1W9H812-F1
#
_entry.id   AF-A0A1W9H812-F1
#
_cell.length_a   1.000
_cell.length_b   1.000
_cell.length_c   1.000
_cell.angle_alpha   90.00
_cell.angle_beta   90.00
_cell.angle_gamma   90.00
#
_symmetry.space_group_name_H-M   'P 1'
#
loop_
_entity.id
_entity.type
_entity.pdbx_description
1 polymer ?
#
loop_
_entity_poly.entity_id
_entity_poly.type
_entity_poly.pdbx_seq_one_letter_code
_entity_poly.pdbx_strand_id
1 'polypeptide(L)'
;MTWLDPVRWPIAAALLAALPAAAFAQAMVVRSSGPSAPQYPTGRKLAADARLSLASNDLVVLLDGEGTRTLRGPGSFAVTDRTGGASASGGLVALLTAGRPPRARTGAVRAPASSDPAPQRPNLWFADVARGGRLCTPDPAALVLWRADIAGAARLRLTAGGQTAEVTMREGEATATPPAGWALADGARITIERAEVAPIALELVKIPTPPAEAQEVAALLIAQGCDAQLDTLIAAMPAR
;
A
#
# COMPACT_ATOMS: atom_id res chain seq x y z
N MET A 1 -25.79 -75.64 -19.70
CA MET A 1 -25.77 -76.28 -18.37
C MET A 1 -24.73 -75.54 -17.53
N THR A 2 -25.17 -75.03 -16.38
CA THR A 2 -24.39 -74.64 -15.17
C THR A 2 -23.32 -73.54 -15.31
N TRP A 3 -23.61 -72.26 -15.00
CA TRP A 3 -23.58 -71.57 -13.68
C TRP A 3 -22.22 -71.57 -12.99
N LEU A 4 -21.65 -70.36 -12.77
CA LEU A 4 -20.88 -69.91 -11.60
C LEU A 4 -20.45 -68.42 -11.79
N ASP A 5 -21.25 -67.49 -11.26
CA ASP A 5 -20.74 -66.22 -10.68
C ASP A 5 -19.98 -66.53 -9.37
N PRO A 6 -19.26 -65.63 -8.64
CA PRO A 6 -19.18 -64.14 -8.72
C PRO A 6 -17.77 -63.54 -8.43
N VAL A 7 -17.50 -62.27 -8.78
CA VAL A 7 -16.63 -61.41 -7.93
C VAL A 7 -17.13 -59.97 -7.98
N ARG A 8 -17.73 -59.53 -6.87
CA ARG A 8 -18.13 -58.13 -6.62
C ARG A 8 -16.96 -57.45 -5.92
N TRP A 9 -16.30 -56.51 -6.59
CA TRP A 9 -15.26 -55.68 -5.97
C TRP A 9 -15.92 -54.45 -5.32
N PRO A 10 -15.73 -54.19 -4.02
CA PRO A 10 -16.29 -53.00 -3.37
C PRO A 10 -15.51 -51.75 -3.79
N ILE A 11 -16.21 -50.75 -4.33
CA ILE A 11 -15.69 -49.41 -4.55
C ILE A 11 -15.56 -48.74 -3.18
N ALA A 12 -14.34 -48.72 -2.63
CA ALA A 12 -14.00 -47.93 -1.47
C ALA A 12 -13.87 -46.46 -1.89
N ALA A 13 -14.90 -45.66 -1.61
CA ALA A 13 -14.86 -44.22 -1.75
C ALA A 13 -13.94 -43.62 -0.67
N ALA A 14 -12.70 -43.32 -1.04
CA ALA A 14 -11.77 -42.57 -0.19
C ALA A 14 -12.20 -41.09 -0.15
N LEU A 15 -12.91 -40.70 0.91
CA LEU A 15 -13.12 -39.32 1.31
C LEU A 15 -11.76 -38.71 1.70
N LEU A 16 -11.08 -38.08 0.74
CA LEU A 16 -9.98 -37.16 1.00
C LEU A 16 -10.55 -35.91 1.68
N ALA A 17 -10.48 -35.89 3.00
CA ALA A 17 -10.71 -34.70 3.80
C ALA A 17 -9.67 -33.63 3.41
N ALA A 18 -10.12 -32.60 2.68
CA ALA A 18 -9.36 -31.38 2.47
C ALA A 18 -9.23 -30.67 3.83
N LEU A 19 -8.13 -30.91 4.53
CA LEU A 19 -7.73 -30.09 5.67
C LEU A 19 -7.50 -28.66 5.14
N PRO A 20 -8.21 -27.65 5.63
CA PRO A 20 -7.88 -26.27 5.28
C PRO A 20 -6.47 -26.00 5.82
N ALA A 21 -5.52 -25.79 4.92
CA ALA A 21 -4.22 -25.24 5.30
C ALA A 21 -4.49 -23.85 5.90
N ALA A 22 -4.43 -23.73 7.22
CA ALA A 22 -4.45 -22.44 7.89
C ALA A 22 -3.23 -21.68 7.37
N ALA A 23 -3.48 -20.69 6.50
CA ALA A 23 -2.46 -19.73 6.11
C ALA A 23 -2.08 -18.97 7.38
N PHE A 24 -0.95 -19.36 7.99
CA PHE A 24 -0.38 -18.61 9.10
C PHE A 24 -0.14 -17.17 8.61
N ALA A 25 -0.89 -16.22 9.15
CA ALA A 25 -0.71 -14.81 8.85
C ALA A 25 0.69 -14.40 9.34
N GLN A 26 1.62 -14.24 8.40
CA GLN A 26 2.97 -13.77 8.68
C GLN A 26 2.93 -12.25 8.76
N ALA A 27 3.43 -11.67 9.86
CA ALA A 27 3.59 -10.23 9.96
C ALA A 27 4.82 -9.80 9.15
N MET A 28 4.84 -8.54 8.68
CA MET A 28 5.92 -7.99 7.88
C MET A 28 6.42 -6.69 8.50
N VAL A 29 7.74 -6.52 8.55
CA VAL A 29 8.34 -5.24 8.92
C VAL A 29 8.19 -4.28 7.75
N VAL A 30 7.46 -3.18 7.94
CA VAL A 30 7.26 -2.14 6.91
C VAL A 30 8.08 -0.88 7.18
N ARG A 31 8.54 -0.70 8.42
CA ARG A 31 9.49 0.35 8.79
C ARG A 31 10.33 -0.13 9.96
N SER A 32 11.61 0.21 9.93
CA SER A 32 12.55 -0.15 11.00
C SER A 32 13.63 0.93 11.12
N SER A 33 13.89 1.38 12.35
CA SER A 33 14.89 2.41 12.65
C SER A 33 15.44 2.22 14.05
N GLY A 34 16.70 2.62 14.25
CA GLY A 34 17.44 2.45 15.50
C GLY A 34 18.48 1.31 15.45
N PRO A 35 19.19 1.05 16.56
CA PRO A 35 20.23 0.03 16.63
C PRO A 35 19.84 -1.38 16.16
N SER A 36 18.58 -1.81 16.33
CA SER A 36 18.13 -3.14 15.87
C SER A 36 17.63 -3.17 14.44
N ALA A 37 17.64 -2.04 13.72
CA ALA A 37 17.18 -1.99 12.32
C ALA A 37 17.90 -2.98 11.38
N PRO A 38 19.22 -3.25 11.52
CA PRO A 38 19.89 -4.28 10.72
C PRO A 38 19.37 -5.70 10.95
N GLN A 39 18.82 -6.00 12.14
CA GLN A 39 18.25 -7.31 12.47
C GLN A 39 16.81 -7.46 11.95
N TYR A 40 16.09 -6.35 11.83
CA TYR A 40 14.71 -6.29 11.34
C TYR A 40 14.61 -5.36 10.13
N PRO A 41 15.20 -5.71 8.97
CA PRO A 41 15.13 -4.87 7.79
C PRO A 41 13.69 -4.79 7.25
N THR A 42 13.36 -3.66 6.61
CA THR A 42 12.09 -3.48 5.92
C THR A 42 11.87 -4.59 4.88
N GLY A 43 10.65 -5.13 4.81
CA GLY A 43 10.27 -6.27 3.99
C GLY A 43 10.49 -7.64 4.65
N ARG A 44 11.12 -7.69 5.84
CA ARG A 44 11.30 -8.95 6.56
C ARG A 44 9.96 -9.53 6.99
N LYS A 45 9.66 -10.74 6.52
CA LYS A 45 8.54 -11.55 7.03
C LYS A 45 8.92 -12.20 8.36
N LEU A 46 7.99 -12.16 9.30
CA LEU A 46 8.12 -12.69 10.65
C LEU A 46 7.08 -13.78 10.85
N ALA A 47 7.49 -14.86 11.52
CA ALA A 47 6.57 -15.89 11.95
C ALA A 47 5.60 -15.32 12.99
N ALA A 48 4.37 -15.82 13.01
CA ALA A 48 3.30 -15.37 13.90
C ALA A 48 3.70 -15.45 15.39
N ASP A 49 4.50 -16.43 15.78
CA ASP A 49 4.94 -16.70 17.15
C ASP A 49 6.33 -16.13 17.47
N ALA A 50 6.96 -15.42 16.53
CA ALA A 50 8.29 -14.88 16.74
C ALA A 50 8.30 -13.76 17.81
N ARG A 51 9.45 -13.56 18.43
CA ARG A 51 9.72 -12.44 19.35
C ARG A 51 10.76 -11.52 18.74
N LEU A 52 10.49 -10.22 18.76
CA LEU A 52 11.46 -9.18 18.43
C LEU A 52 12.13 -8.70 19.71
N SER A 53 13.44 -8.49 19.65
CA SER A 53 14.21 -7.85 20.71
C SER A 53 14.61 -6.46 20.21
N LEU A 54 14.05 -5.43 20.80
CA LEU A 54 14.35 -4.04 20.46
C LEU A 54 15.29 -3.44 21.51
N ALA A 55 16.18 -2.58 21.06
CA ALA A 55 17.10 -1.77 21.83
C ALA A 55 16.49 -0.40 22.15
N SER A 56 17.20 0.38 22.96
CA SER A 56 16.79 1.75 23.24
C SER A 56 16.76 2.60 21.97
N ASN A 57 15.73 3.44 21.84
CA ASN A 57 15.46 4.30 20.68
C ASN A 57 15.13 3.56 19.37
N ASP A 58 14.82 2.25 19.44
CA ASP A 58 14.27 1.55 18.29
C ASP A 58 12.81 1.92 18.03
N LEU A 59 12.45 1.91 16.75
CA LEU A 59 11.08 1.95 16.25
C LEU A 59 10.94 0.95 15.11
N VAL A 60 9.99 0.03 15.25
CA VAL A 60 9.64 -0.96 14.23
C VAL A 60 8.13 -0.91 14.00
N VAL A 61 7.72 -0.73 12.74
CA VAL A 61 6.31 -0.82 12.33
C VAL A 61 6.10 -2.16 11.65
N LEU A 62 5.15 -2.92 12.17
CA LEU A 62 4.71 -4.19 11.64
C LEU A 62 3.39 -4.02 10.90
N LEU A 63 3.23 -4.76 9.81
CA LEU A 63 2.00 -4.91 9.05
C LEU A 63 1.60 -6.39 9.07
N ASP A 64 0.37 -6.67 9.51
CA ASP A 64 -0.25 -8.00 9.45
C ASP A 64 -1.59 -7.91 8.71
N GLY A 65 -2.38 -8.99 8.68
CA GLY A 65 -3.67 -8.99 7.97
C GLY A 65 -4.74 -8.12 8.65
N GLU A 66 -4.41 -7.61 9.82
CA GLU A 66 -5.30 -7.06 10.81
C GLU A 66 -5.08 -5.54 10.99
N GLY A 67 -3.90 -5.03 10.64
CA GLY A 67 -3.56 -3.61 10.71
C GLY A 67 -2.06 -3.34 10.73
N THR A 68 -1.71 -2.14 11.20
CA THR A 68 -0.32 -1.78 11.50
C THR A 68 -0.12 -1.64 13.00
N ARG A 69 1.04 -2.07 13.48
CA ARG A 69 1.43 -1.97 14.90
C ARG A 69 2.83 -1.38 15.02
N THR A 70 2.97 -0.35 15.85
CA THR A 70 4.27 0.30 16.09
C THR A 70 4.86 -0.16 17.41
N LEU A 71 6.03 -0.76 17.37
CA LEU A 71 6.82 -1.17 18.52
C LEU A 71 7.93 -0.14 18.75
N ARG A 72 8.09 0.34 19.99
CA ARG A 72 9.06 1.37 20.34
C ARG A 72 9.78 1.05 21.65
N GLY A 73 11.07 1.35 21.67
CA GLY A 73 11.89 1.29 22.87
C GLY A 73 12.42 -0.11 23.18
N PRO A 74 13.23 -0.23 24.25
CA PRO A 74 13.89 -1.49 24.57
C PRO A 74 12.88 -2.51 25.09
N GLY A 75 13.00 -3.76 24.68
CA GLY A 75 12.14 -4.83 25.18
C GLY A 75 12.00 -6.00 24.22
N SER A 76 11.34 -7.07 24.70
CA SER A 76 10.94 -8.19 23.85
C SER A 76 9.45 -8.10 23.53
N PHE A 77 9.12 -8.09 22.24
CA PHE A 77 7.76 -7.94 21.75
C PHE A 77 7.36 -9.19 20.95
N ALA A 78 6.19 -9.78 21.25
CA ALA A 78 5.65 -10.89 20.46
C ALA A 78 5.04 -10.38 19.14
N VAL A 79 5.24 -11.10 18.04
CA VAL A 79 4.70 -10.75 16.71
C VAL A 79 3.18 -10.82 16.66
N THR A 80 2.56 -11.73 17.40
CA THR A 80 1.09 -11.82 17.51
C THR A 80 0.59 -11.58 18.92
N ASP A 81 -0.63 -11.03 19.00
CA ASP A 81 -1.60 -11.47 19.99
C ASP A 81 -2.70 -12.25 19.25
N ARG A 82 -3.13 -13.39 19.79
CA ARG A 82 -4.06 -14.29 19.10
C ARG A 82 -5.46 -13.72 19.14
N THR A 83 -5.84 -12.94 18.14
CA THR A 83 -7.25 -12.72 17.81
C THR A 83 -7.43 -12.69 16.30
N GLY A 84 -8.21 -13.64 15.77
CA GLY A 84 -8.72 -13.53 14.41
C GLY A 84 -9.74 -12.40 14.36
N GLY A 85 -9.32 -11.23 13.89
CA GLY A 85 -10.20 -10.13 13.52
C GLY A 85 -10.31 -10.01 12.01
N ALA A 86 -11.49 -9.62 11.56
CA ALA A 86 -11.85 -9.46 10.16
C ALA A 86 -10.81 -8.58 9.41
N SER A 87 -10.44 -9.04 8.21
CA SER A 87 -9.48 -8.42 7.31
C SER A 87 -9.65 -6.91 7.21
N ALA A 88 -8.55 -6.17 7.27
CA ALA A 88 -8.45 -4.75 6.89
C ALA A 88 -8.74 -4.49 5.39
N SER A 89 -9.37 -5.44 4.70
CA SER A 89 -9.55 -5.49 3.25
C SER A 89 -10.45 -4.38 2.73
N GLY A 90 -11.43 -3.90 3.49
CA GLY A 90 -12.32 -2.81 3.04
C GLY A 90 -11.60 -1.48 2.80
N GLY A 91 -10.69 -1.09 3.70
CA GLY A 91 -9.89 0.14 3.58
C GLY A 91 -8.84 0.04 2.47
N LEU A 92 -8.20 -1.13 2.34
CA LEU A 92 -7.27 -1.40 1.26
C LEU A 92 -7.97 -1.35 -0.11
N VAL A 93 -9.08 -2.06 -0.28
CA VAL A 93 -9.82 -2.07 -1.56
C VAL A 93 -10.24 -0.65 -1.95
N ALA A 94 -10.71 0.15 -0.99
CA ALA A 94 -11.01 1.56 -1.24
C ALA A 94 -9.78 2.33 -1.73
N LEU A 95 -8.62 2.16 -1.08
CA LEU A 95 -7.37 2.82 -1.47
C LEU A 95 -6.84 2.36 -2.85
N LEU A 96 -7.07 1.11 -3.24
CA LEU A 96 -6.62 0.58 -4.53
C LEU A 96 -7.56 0.99 -5.69
N THR A 97 -8.83 1.25 -5.41
CA THR A 97 -9.87 1.44 -6.45
C THR A 97 -10.49 2.84 -6.49
N ALA A 98 -10.30 3.67 -5.47
CA ALA A 98 -10.96 4.97 -5.40
C ALA A 98 -10.53 5.89 -6.55
N GLY A 99 -11.49 6.33 -7.37
CA GLY A 99 -11.23 7.31 -8.44
C GLY A 99 -11.31 8.77 -8.00
N ARG A 100 -11.76 9.06 -6.76
CA ARG A 100 -11.99 10.42 -6.27
C ARG A 100 -11.72 10.53 -4.77
N PRO A 101 -11.22 11.68 -4.26
CA PRO A 101 -11.10 11.89 -2.84
C PRO A 101 -12.43 11.67 -2.13
N PRO A 102 -12.49 10.86 -1.06
CA PRO A 102 -13.69 10.77 -0.25
C PRO A 102 -13.98 12.16 0.31
N ARG A 103 -15.22 12.62 0.22
CA ARG A 103 -15.64 13.83 0.95
C ARG A 103 -15.45 13.53 2.44
N ALA A 104 -14.80 14.44 3.16
CA ALA A 104 -14.61 14.31 4.60
C ALA A 104 -15.96 13.95 5.25
N ARG A 105 -16.04 12.78 5.89
CA ARG A 105 -17.19 12.45 6.71
C ARG A 105 -17.07 13.29 7.97
N THR A 106 -17.77 14.42 8.01
CA THR A 106 -17.94 15.25 9.21
C THR A 106 -18.84 14.54 10.22
N GLY A 107 -18.35 13.44 10.78
CA GLY A 107 -18.92 12.85 11.97
C GLY A 107 -18.46 13.64 13.19
N ALA A 108 -19.38 13.99 14.08
CA ALA A 108 -19.08 14.70 15.31
C ALA A 108 -18.22 13.83 16.26
N VAL A 109 -16.90 13.86 16.07
CA VAL A 109 -15.95 13.36 17.06
C VAL A 109 -15.71 14.46 18.09
N ARG A 110 -16.01 14.19 19.36
CA ARG A 110 -15.60 15.04 20.49
C ARG A 110 -14.09 14.87 20.69
N ALA A 111 -13.29 15.51 19.84
CA ALA A 111 -11.85 15.66 20.02
C ALA A 111 -11.50 17.15 20.02
N PRO A 112 -10.52 17.60 20.83
CA PRO A 112 -10.17 19.01 20.90
C PRO A 112 -9.73 19.54 19.53
N ALA A 113 -10.22 20.74 19.19
CA ALA A 113 -9.99 21.42 17.94
C ALA A 113 -8.53 21.84 17.77
N SER A 114 -7.69 20.95 17.21
CA SER A 114 -6.45 21.32 16.50
C SER A 114 -5.78 20.09 15.89
N SER A 115 -6.38 19.51 14.84
CA SER A 115 -5.68 18.83 13.74
C SER A 115 -6.71 18.07 12.92
N ASP A 116 -7.32 18.71 11.91
CA ASP A 116 -7.83 17.91 10.82
C ASP A 116 -6.64 17.11 10.27
N PRO A 117 -6.74 15.77 10.16
CA PRO A 117 -5.66 14.98 9.61
C PRO A 117 -5.34 15.53 8.21
N ALA A 118 -4.04 15.73 7.93
CA ALA A 118 -3.59 16.23 6.64
C ALA A 118 -4.25 15.41 5.51
N PRO A 119 -4.73 16.05 4.43
CA PRO A 119 -5.44 15.36 3.36
C PRO A 119 -4.64 14.16 2.87
N GLN A 120 -5.22 12.96 2.98
CA GLN A 120 -4.57 11.74 2.51
C GLN A 120 -4.88 11.53 1.02
N ARG A 121 -3.92 10.89 0.34
CA ARG A 121 -4.12 10.46 -1.04
C ARG A 121 -5.23 9.42 -1.08
N PRO A 122 -6.24 9.63 -1.94
CA PRO A 122 -7.39 8.74 -1.94
C PRO A 122 -7.16 7.44 -2.68
N ASN A 123 -6.16 7.41 -3.57
CA ASN A 123 -5.76 6.23 -4.31
C ASN A 123 -4.24 6.04 -4.19
N LEU A 124 -3.83 4.79 -3.96
CA LEU A 124 -2.42 4.42 -3.87
C LEU A 124 -1.63 4.73 -5.14
N TRP A 125 -2.27 4.70 -6.30
CA TRP A 125 -1.66 4.83 -7.62
C TRP A 125 -1.60 6.27 -8.13
N PHE A 126 -2.14 7.24 -7.38
CA PHE A 126 -2.10 8.64 -7.79
C PHE A 126 -0.71 9.24 -7.49
N ALA A 127 -0.14 9.93 -8.50
CA ALA A 127 1.10 10.68 -8.37
C ALA A 127 0.90 11.89 -7.46
N ASP A 128 1.54 11.88 -6.32
CA ASP A 128 1.59 13.05 -5.44
C ASP A 128 2.52 14.10 -6.03
N VAL A 129 1.96 15.23 -6.43
CA VAL A 129 2.76 16.29 -7.03
C VAL A 129 3.74 16.89 -6.04
N ALA A 130 3.59 16.68 -4.72
CA ALA A 130 4.52 17.19 -3.72
C ALA A 130 5.66 16.21 -3.36
N ARG A 131 5.62 14.95 -3.83
CA ARG A 131 6.60 13.92 -3.45
C ARG A 131 7.23 13.25 -4.67
N GLY A 132 8.55 13.40 -4.79
CA GLY A 132 9.34 12.69 -5.80
C GLY A 132 9.65 11.25 -5.40
N GLY A 133 10.43 10.57 -6.25
CA GLY A 133 10.84 9.17 -6.06
C GLY A 133 10.21 8.24 -7.08
N ARG A 134 9.97 6.98 -6.70
CA ARG A 134 9.34 6.00 -7.58
C ARG A 134 7.84 5.94 -7.34
N LEU A 135 7.07 5.89 -8.42
CA LEU A 135 5.63 5.64 -8.40
C LEU A 135 5.32 4.31 -9.09
N CYS A 136 4.98 3.34 -8.25
CA CYS A 136 4.38 2.08 -8.63
C CYS A 136 2.98 2.32 -9.16
N THR A 137 2.63 1.84 -10.36
CA THR A 137 1.29 1.98 -10.93
C THR A 137 0.93 0.79 -11.83
N PRO A 138 -0.33 0.31 -11.85
CA PRO A 138 -0.75 -0.72 -12.79
C PRO A 138 -0.75 -0.24 -14.24
N ASP A 139 -1.01 1.06 -14.45
CA ASP A 139 -1.08 1.65 -15.78
C ASP A 139 -0.40 3.03 -15.79
N PRO A 140 0.85 3.12 -16.31
CA PRO A 140 1.54 4.39 -16.49
C PRO A 140 0.81 5.35 -17.43
N ALA A 141 0.04 4.85 -18.41
CA ALA A 141 -0.65 5.70 -19.39
C ALA A 141 -1.91 6.36 -18.81
N ALA A 142 -2.51 5.76 -17.78
CA ALA A 142 -3.66 6.31 -17.06
C ALA A 142 -3.25 7.09 -15.79
N LEU A 143 -2.08 7.74 -15.82
CA LEU A 143 -1.57 8.47 -14.66
C LEU A 143 -2.55 9.57 -14.20
N VAL A 144 -2.79 9.61 -12.90
CA VAL A 144 -3.54 10.70 -12.25
C VAL A 144 -2.60 11.43 -11.30
N LEU A 145 -2.53 12.74 -11.44
CA LEU A 145 -1.83 13.64 -10.53
C LEU A 145 -2.76 13.99 -9.38
N TRP A 146 -2.22 14.08 -8.18
CA TRP A 146 -2.93 14.46 -6.97
C TRP A 146 -2.16 15.52 -6.18
N ARG A 147 -2.90 16.42 -5.54
CA ARG A 147 -2.37 17.40 -4.58
C ARG A 147 -3.19 17.43 -3.29
N ALA A 148 -2.50 17.65 -2.18
CA ALA A 148 -3.13 17.84 -0.87
C ALA A 148 -3.78 19.23 -0.75
N ASP A 149 -3.06 20.26 -1.16
CA ASP A 149 -3.52 21.65 -1.08
C ASP A 149 -4.40 22.01 -2.27
N ILE A 150 -5.65 22.34 -1.97
CA ILE A 150 -6.69 22.73 -2.94
C ILE A 150 -7.16 24.19 -2.73
N ALA A 151 -6.53 24.94 -1.81
CA ALA A 151 -6.96 26.28 -1.42
C ALA A 151 -6.82 27.32 -2.54
N GLY A 152 -5.98 27.03 -3.55
CA GLY A 152 -5.82 27.88 -4.73
C GLY A 152 -5.66 27.08 -6.02
N ALA A 153 -5.65 27.79 -7.15
CA ALA A 153 -5.28 27.20 -8.42
C ALA A 153 -3.77 26.87 -8.44
N ALA A 154 -3.40 25.75 -9.04
CA ALA A 154 -2.01 25.36 -9.27
C ALA A 154 -1.76 25.11 -10.75
N ARG A 155 -0.58 25.54 -11.22
CA ARG A 155 -0.06 25.17 -12.54
C ARG A 155 1.16 24.28 -12.35
N LEU A 156 1.14 23.14 -13.02
CA LEU A 156 2.20 22.15 -13.01
C LEU A 156 2.80 22.11 -14.42
N ARG A 157 4.12 22.21 -14.51
CA ARG A 157 4.83 21.90 -15.75
C ARG A 157 5.45 20.52 -15.60
N LEU A 158 5.09 19.63 -16.51
CA LEU A 158 5.55 18.26 -16.54
C LEU A 158 6.54 18.11 -17.70
N THR A 159 7.66 17.45 -17.46
CA THR A 159 8.64 17.13 -18.51
C THR A 159 9.02 15.67 -18.48
N ALA A 160 8.87 14.96 -19.59
CA ALA A 160 9.22 13.55 -19.74
C ALA A 160 9.63 13.25 -21.19
N GLY A 161 10.71 12.50 -21.40
CA GLY A 161 11.13 12.07 -22.74
C GLY A 161 11.34 13.20 -23.75
N GLY A 162 11.74 14.39 -23.29
CA GLY A 162 11.88 15.60 -24.13
C GLY A 162 10.55 16.32 -24.46
N GLN A 163 9.41 15.74 -24.09
CA GLN A 163 8.12 16.40 -24.18
C GLN A 163 7.85 17.24 -22.93
N THR A 164 7.14 18.35 -23.10
CA THR A 164 6.67 19.21 -22.01
C THR A 164 5.15 19.34 -22.10
N ALA A 165 4.49 19.27 -20.95
CA ALA A 165 3.05 19.45 -20.81
C ALA A 165 2.75 20.41 -19.66
N GLU A 166 1.74 21.24 -19.84
CA GLU A 166 1.20 22.10 -18.78
C GLU A 166 -0.12 21.49 -18.28
N VAL A 167 -0.25 21.34 -16.96
CA VAL A 167 -1.47 20.89 -16.31
C VAL A 167 -1.92 21.95 -15.32
N THR A 168 -3.16 22.40 -15.43
CA THR A 168 -3.76 23.35 -14.50
C THR A 168 -4.78 22.64 -13.64
N MET A 169 -4.67 22.83 -12.32
CA MET A 169 -5.63 22.37 -11.32
C MET A 169 -6.32 23.59 -10.74
N ARG A 170 -7.63 23.71 -10.89
CA ARG A 170 -8.40 24.84 -10.34
C ARG A 170 -8.52 24.72 -8.83
N GLU A 171 -8.82 25.82 -8.16
CA GLU A 171 -9.21 25.80 -6.74
C GLU A 171 -10.29 24.72 -6.49
N GLY A 172 -10.11 23.95 -5.41
CA GLY A 172 -10.97 22.81 -5.09
C GLY A 172 -10.68 21.51 -5.86
N GLU A 173 -9.91 21.54 -6.95
CA GLU A 173 -9.53 20.35 -7.70
C GLU A 173 -8.29 19.68 -7.08
N ALA A 174 -8.47 18.49 -6.50
CA ALA A 174 -7.39 17.71 -5.93
C ALA A 174 -6.67 16.81 -6.95
N THR A 175 -7.28 16.57 -8.12
CA THR A 175 -6.79 15.60 -9.11
C THR A 175 -6.80 16.17 -10.52
N ALA A 176 -5.81 15.80 -11.33
CA ALA A 176 -5.76 16.13 -12.75
C ALA A 176 -5.08 15.01 -13.53
N THR A 177 -5.41 14.90 -14.81
CA THR A 177 -4.76 13.96 -15.73
C THR A 177 -3.76 14.70 -16.61
N PRO A 178 -2.60 14.11 -16.94
CA PRO A 178 -1.74 14.63 -18.00
C PRO A 178 -2.50 14.80 -19.32
N PRO A 179 -2.04 15.67 -20.24
CA PRO A 179 -2.69 15.86 -21.53
C PRO A 179 -2.73 14.57 -22.37
N ALA A 180 -3.77 14.43 -23.20
CA ALA A 180 -3.87 13.32 -24.13
C ALA A 180 -2.68 13.32 -25.11
N GLY A 181 -2.16 12.13 -25.45
CA GLY A 181 -1.01 11.95 -26.34
C GLY A 181 0.35 11.90 -25.64
N TRP A 182 0.40 12.15 -24.34
CA TRP A 182 1.56 11.82 -23.50
C TRP A 182 1.59 10.33 -23.20
N ALA A 183 2.34 9.58 -24.01
CA ALA A 183 2.50 8.14 -23.85
C ALA A 183 3.52 7.81 -22.75
N LEU A 184 3.10 7.99 -21.49
CA LEU A 184 3.90 7.57 -20.35
C LEU A 184 3.96 6.04 -20.29
N ALA A 185 5.16 5.51 -20.13
CA ALA A 185 5.44 4.09 -20.12
C ALA A 185 6.17 3.68 -18.82
N ASP A 186 6.41 2.39 -18.68
CA ASP A 186 7.27 1.87 -17.61
C ASP A 186 8.68 2.48 -17.68
N GLY A 187 9.24 2.84 -16.53
CA GLY A 187 10.53 3.53 -16.41
C GLY A 187 10.52 5.00 -16.84
N ALA A 188 9.36 5.57 -17.21
CA ALA A 188 9.28 6.97 -17.59
C ALA A 188 9.68 7.88 -16.41
N ARG A 189 10.60 8.80 -16.67
CA ARG A 189 11.02 9.83 -15.71
C ARG A 189 10.31 11.14 -16.02
N ILE A 190 9.55 11.61 -15.05
CA ILE A 190 8.75 12.84 -15.13
C ILE A 190 9.36 13.83 -14.15
N THR A 191 9.73 15.01 -14.64
CA THR A 191 10.03 16.15 -13.78
C THR A 191 8.76 16.97 -13.62
N ILE A 192 8.40 17.29 -12.38
CA ILE A 192 7.24 18.10 -12.03
C ILE A 192 7.75 19.41 -11.44
N GLU A 193 7.50 20.50 -12.16
CA GLU A 193 7.81 21.86 -11.74
C GLU A 193 6.54 22.55 -11.27
N ARG A 194 6.67 23.38 -10.23
CA ARG A 194 5.60 24.19 -9.67
C ARG A 194 6.14 25.57 -9.34
N ALA A 195 5.26 26.56 -9.31
CA ALA A 195 5.63 27.89 -8.86
C ALA A 195 6.21 27.84 -7.43
N GLU A 196 7.31 28.55 -7.21
CA GLU A 196 7.90 28.78 -5.87
C GLU A 196 8.35 27.52 -5.10
N VAL A 197 8.44 26.37 -5.77
CA VAL A 197 8.91 25.11 -5.17
C VAL A 197 9.94 24.45 -6.07
N ALA A 198 10.96 23.83 -5.47
CA ALA A 198 11.96 23.08 -6.20
C ALA A 198 11.31 21.95 -7.05
N PRO A 199 11.77 21.74 -8.30
CA PRO A 199 11.31 20.63 -9.13
C PRO A 199 11.53 19.29 -8.44
N ILE A 200 10.59 18.36 -8.63
CA ILE A 200 10.72 16.97 -8.17
C ILE A 200 10.78 16.04 -9.37
N ALA A 201 11.47 14.90 -9.21
CA ALA A 201 11.51 13.84 -10.20
C ALA A 201 10.69 12.64 -9.74
N LEU A 202 9.92 12.07 -10.66
CA LEU A 202 9.13 10.86 -10.48
C LEU A 202 9.55 9.82 -11.51
N GLU A 203 9.84 8.59 -11.08
CA GLU A 203 10.06 7.46 -11.98
C GLU A 203 8.87 6.52 -11.90
N LEU A 204 8.22 6.25 -13.04
CA LEU A 204 7.10 5.32 -13.09
C LEU A 204 7.60 3.88 -13.12
N VAL A 205 7.02 3.03 -12.28
CA VAL A 205 7.30 1.58 -12.24
C VAL A 205 5.98 0.84 -12.47
N LYS A 206 5.89 0.11 -13.57
CA LYS A 206 4.68 -0.61 -13.94
C LYS A 206 4.54 -1.90 -13.13
N ILE A 207 3.33 -2.13 -12.62
CA ILE A 207 2.96 -3.35 -11.90
C ILE A 207 1.79 -4.03 -12.60
N PRO A 208 2.00 -5.05 -13.43
CA PRO A 208 0.96 -5.61 -14.29
C PRO A 208 -0.29 -6.08 -13.54
N THR A 209 -0.11 -6.65 -12.34
CA THR A 209 -1.21 -7.15 -11.51
C THR A 209 -0.90 -6.82 -10.06
N PRO A 210 -1.42 -5.70 -9.52
CA PRO A 210 -1.25 -5.42 -8.10
C PRO A 210 -1.98 -6.50 -7.29
N PRO A 211 -1.35 -7.04 -6.23
CA PRO A 211 -1.99 -8.04 -5.38
C PRO A 211 -3.16 -7.43 -4.60
N ALA A 212 -4.07 -8.29 -4.15
CA ALA A 212 -5.25 -7.87 -3.40
C ALA A 212 -4.99 -7.73 -1.89
N GLU A 213 -3.93 -8.36 -1.37
CA GLU A 213 -3.63 -8.43 0.06
C GLU A 213 -2.64 -7.34 0.48
N ALA A 214 -2.88 -6.71 1.65
CA ALA A 214 -2.11 -5.56 2.12
C ALA A 214 -0.61 -5.86 2.23
N GLN A 215 -0.25 -7.02 2.80
CA GLN A 215 1.14 -7.43 2.97
C GLN A 215 1.82 -7.70 1.63
N GLU A 216 1.09 -8.22 0.64
CA GLU A 216 1.64 -8.46 -0.69
C GLU A 216 1.84 -7.14 -1.44
N VAL A 217 0.90 -6.19 -1.30
CA VAL A 217 1.07 -4.82 -1.82
C VAL A 217 2.28 -4.17 -1.16
N ALA A 218 2.41 -4.24 0.16
CA ALA A 218 3.55 -3.69 0.89
C ALA A 218 4.88 -4.31 0.44
N ALA A 219 4.97 -5.65 0.36
CA ALA A 219 6.17 -6.33 -0.15
C ALA A 219 6.52 -5.88 -1.57
N LEU A 220 5.52 -5.73 -2.42
CA LEU A 220 5.72 -5.27 -3.79
C LEU A 220 6.26 -3.84 -3.82
N LEU A 221 5.67 -2.92 -3.05
CA LEU A 221 6.13 -1.53 -2.96
C LEU A 221 7.56 -1.44 -2.42
N ILE A 222 7.89 -2.25 -1.41
CA ILE A 222 9.25 -2.33 -0.85
C ILE A 222 10.23 -2.85 -1.90
N ALA A 223 9.89 -3.93 -2.61
CA ALA A 223 10.74 -4.51 -3.64
C ALA A 223 11.01 -3.54 -4.79
N GLN A 224 10.05 -2.68 -5.11
CA GLN A 224 10.16 -1.66 -6.16
C GLN A 224 10.67 -0.31 -5.66
N GLY A 225 10.85 -0.09 -4.34
CA GLY A 225 11.30 1.18 -3.78
C GLY A 225 10.28 2.32 -3.85
N CYS A 226 8.99 2.00 -3.78
CA CYS A 226 7.87 2.95 -3.87
C CYS A 226 7.46 3.48 -2.48
N ASP A 227 8.41 4.10 -1.78
CA ASP A 227 8.31 4.44 -0.35
C ASP A 227 7.14 5.37 -0.02
N ALA A 228 6.90 6.38 -0.86
CA ALA A 228 5.80 7.31 -0.62
C ALA A 228 4.45 6.57 -0.59
N GLN A 229 4.26 5.57 -1.45
CA GLN A 229 3.04 4.76 -1.49
C GLN A 229 2.97 3.81 -0.31
N LEU A 230 4.10 3.23 0.10
CA LEU A 230 4.16 2.40 1.30
C LEU A 230 3.71 3.21 2.53
N ASP A 231 4.13 4.47 2.65
CA ASP A 231 3.69 5.35 3.74
C ASP A 231 2.19 5.61 3.73
N THR A 232 1.59 5.82 2.55
CA THR A 232 0.13 5.97 2.44
C THR A 232 -0.60 4.68 2.77
N LEU A 233 -0.08 3.52 2.35
CA LEU A 233 -0.63 2.23 2.73
C LEU A 233 -0.62 2.09 4.26
N ILE A 234 0.52 2.30 4.90
CA ILE A 234 0.67 2.21 6.36
C ILE A 234 -0.31 3.16 7.07
N ALA A 235 -0.41 4.42 6.61
CA ALA A 235 -1.27 5.42 7.22
C ALA A 235 -2.78 5.13 7.03
N ALA A 236 -3.15 4.38 6.00
CA ALA A 236 -4.53 3.98 5.74
C ALA A 236 -4.95 2.71 6.50
N MET A 237 -3.99 1.92 6.98
CA MET A 237 -4.28 0.72 7.77
C MET A 237 -4.73 1.11 9.18
N PRO A 238 -5.66 0.34 9.77
CA PRO A 238 -6.04 0.56 11.16
C PRO A 238 -4.81 0.39 12.06
N ALA A 239 -4.56 1.39 12.90
CA ALA A 239 -3.55 1.29 13.94
C ALA A 239 -4.06 0.39 15.07
N ARG A 240 -3.17 -0.46 15.57
CA ARG A 240 -3.41 -1.33 16.72
C ARG A 240 -2.48 -1.01 17.87
#